data_AF-A0A3N5GGQ0-F1
#
_entry.id   AF-A0A3N5GGQ0-F1
#
_cell.length_a   1.000
_cell.length_b   1.000
_cell.length_c   1.000
_cell.angle_alpha   90.00
_cell.angle_beta   90.00
_cell.angle_gamma   90.00
#
_symmetry.space_group_name_H-M   'P 1'
#
loop_
_entity.id
_entity.type
_entity.pdbx_description
1 polymer ?
#
loop_
_entity_poly.entity_id
_entity_poly.type
_entity_poly.pdbx_seq_one_letter_code
_entity_poly.pdbx_strand_id
1 'polypeptide(L)' 'MNLSGKKVLVTGADGFIGSHLVEYLAARGVNVRALAYYN' A
#
# COMPACT_ATOMS: atom_id res chain seq x y z
N MET A 1 0.69 11.31 -11.09
CA MET A 1 0.63 11.88 -9.72
C MET A 1 1.93 11.57 -9.02
N ASN A 2 2.56 12.52 -8.32
CA ASN A 2 3.74 12.24 -7.50
C ASN A 2 3.31 11.91 -6.06
N LEU A 3 3.61 10.70 -5.59
CA LEU A 3 3.24 10.20 -4.26
C LEU A 3 4.42 10.20 -3.27
N SER A 4 5.60 10.68 -3.68
CA SER A 4 6.78 10.73 -2.82
C SER A 4 6.50 11.50 -1.53
N GLY A 5 6.84 10.90 -0.39
CA GLY A 5 6.61 11.46 0.95
C GLY A 5 5.14 11.58 1.40
N LYS A 6 4.16 11.19 0.55
CA LYS A 6 2.75 11.18 0.94
C LYS A 6 2.44 9.94 1.80
N LYS A 7 1.49 10.11 2.73
CA LYS A 7 0.91 9.00 3.49
C LYS A 7 -0.29 8.44 2.72
N VAL A 8 -0.27 7.15 2.41
CA VAL A 8 -1.32 6.46 1.64
C VAL A 8 -1.87 5.30 2.46
N LEU A 9 -3.20 5.17 2.54
CA LEU A 9 -3.87 3.99 3.09
C LEU A 9 -4.27 3.06 1.95
N VAL A 10 -3.87 1.79 2.03
CA VAL A 10 -4.34 0.73 1.13
C VAL A 10 -5.26 -0.19 1.94
N THR A 11 -6.53 -0.28 1.54
CA THR A 11 -7.49 -1.27 2.07
C THR A 11 -7.44 -2.55 1.22
N GLY A 12 -7.80 -3.69 1.81
CA GLY A 12 -7.64 -5.00 1.15
C GLY A 12 -6.18 -5.30 0.81
N ALA A 13 -5.25 -4.82 1.65
CA ALA A 13 -3.81 -4.89 1.40
C ALA A 13 -3.23 -6.31 1.49
N ASP A 14 -3.99 -7.23 2.06
CA ASP A 14 -3.73 -8.67 2.15
C ASP A 14 -4.23 -9.45 0.91
N GLY A 15 -5.05 -8.83 0.06
CA GLY A 15 -5.50 -9.44 -1.19
C GLY A 15 -4.38 -9.56 -2.23
N PHE A 16 -4.61 -10.38 -3.27
CA PHE A 16 -3.63 -10.58 -4.35
C PHE A 16 -3.17 -9.26 -4.98
N ILE A 17 -4.10 -8.36 -5.33
CA ILE A 17 -3.74 -7.06 -5.93
C ILE A 17 -3.20 -6.09 -4.87
N GLY A 18 -3.81 -6.06 -3.68
CA GLY A 18 -3.46 -5.11 -2.62
C GLY A 18 -2.03 -5.30 -2.13
N SER A 19 -1.60 -6.55 -1.97
CA SER A 19 -0.23 -6.89 -1.52
C SER A 19 0.83 -6.40 -2.50
N HIS A 20 0.68 -6.70 -3.79
CA HIS A 20 1.59 -6.21 -4.83
C HIS A 20 1.57 -4.69 -4.97
N LEU A 21 0.42 -4.04 -4.77
CA LEU A 21 0.32 -2.58 -4.78
C LEU A 21 1.09 -1.96 -3.61
N VAL A 22 0.97 -2.54 -2.40
CA VAL A 22 1.72 -2.10 -1.22
C VAL A 22 3.22 -2.24 -1.47
N GLU A 23 3.69 -3.38 -1.99
CA GLU A 23 5.10 -3.60 -2.35
C GLU A 23 5.60 -2.56 -3.36
N TYR A 24 4.84 -2.34 -4.44
CA TYR A 24 5.17 -1.39 -5.49
C TYR A 24 5.31 0.05 -4.96
N LEU A 25 4.42 0.47 -4.06
CA LEU A 25 4.42 1.80 -3.44
C LEU A 25 5.54 1.94 -2.41
N ALA A 26 5.77 0.92 -1.59
CA ALA A 26 6.86 0.89 -0.61
C ALA A 26 8.23 0.98 -1.31
N ALA A 27 8.43 0.23 -2.41
CA ALA A 27 9.65 0.28 -3.22
C ALA A 27 9.92 1.67 -3.83
N ARG A 28 8.90 2.53 -3.92
CA ARG A 28 9.00 3.92 -4.38
C ARG A 28 9.16 4.94 -3.25
N GLY A 29 9.39 4.49 -2.02
CA GLY A 29 9.56 5.36 -0.85
C GLY A 29 8.27 6.05 -0.41
N VAL A 30 7.11 5.54 -0.81
CA VAL A 30 5.81 6.04 -0.34
C VAL A 30 5.59 5.56 1.10
N ASN A 31 5.06 6.42 1.96
CA ASN A 31 4.70 6.04 3.33
C ASN A 31 3.33 5.34 3.32
N VAL A 32 3.34 4.02 3.15
CA VAL A 32 2.14 3.22 3.00
C VAL A 32 1.68 2.69 4.36
N ARG A 33 0.39 2.82 4.64
CA ARG A 33 -0.32 2.08 5.68
C ARG A 33 -1.18 1.01 5.00
N ALA A 34 -0.82 -0.25 5.21
CA ALA A 34 -1.58 -1.40 4.75
C ALA A 34 -2.64 -1.77 5.79
N LEU A 35 -3.91 -1.84 5.39
CA LEU A 35 -4.98 -2.42 6.18
C LEU A 35 -5.27 -3.83 5.65
N ALA A 36 -4.95 -4.83 6.48
CA ALA A 36 -5.31 -6.22 6.28
C ALA A 36 -6.46 -6.58 7.24
N TYR A 37 -7.42 -7.37 6.76
CA TYR A 37 -8.54 -7.85 7.54
C TYR A 37 -8.84 -9.29 7.14
N TYR A 38 -8.56 -10.21 8.07
CA TYR A 38 -8.90 -11.61 7.94
C TYR A 38 -10.23 -11.87 8.67
N ASN A 39 -11.09 -12.71 8.08
CA ASN A 39 -12.32 -13.18 8.73
C ASN A 39 -12.03 -14.25 9.79
#